data_AF-A0A3D4UBM1-F1
#
_entry.id   AF-A0A3D4UBM1-F1
#
_cell.length_a   1.000
_cell.length_b   1.000
_cell.length_c   1.000
_cell.angle_alpha   90.00
_cell.angle_beta   90.00
_cell.angle_gamma   90.00
#
_symmetry.space_group_name_H-M   'P 1'
#
loop_
_entity.id
_entity.type
_entity.pdbx_description
1 polymer ?
#
loop_
_entity_poly.entity_id
_entity_poly.type
_entity_poly.pdbx_seq_one_letter_code
_entity_poly.pdbx_strand_id
1 'polypeptide(L)'
;MQLTRELMQQVLDVAIEAGKEILVIYRDESLWQLQQKADDSPLTAADMAAHYSIEKGLRDLVPGTPVLSEESDDIPYEDRAGWSHFWLVDPLDGTREFVARNDEFSVNIALVFGHQAVLGVVYAPVTGVGYVAASGLGAWRVQNGEWLQLHAAQLPVAGERALTLCESRRHRDPREDDFVEAVRAALGDVSIRVAGSAFKICAVAEGTADAYPRMGPTMEWDTGAGQVIVEEAGGAMLDDRGRPLRYNARETLRNGSFIVLGSAREKWLSCWLPLFRSVGQ
;
A
#
# COMPACT_ATOMS: atom_id res chain seq x y z
N MET A 1 14.82 17.13 8.18
CA MET A 1 14.88 15.65 8.06
C MET A 1 15.53 15.32 6.73
N GLN A 2 16.59 14.53 6.71
CA GLN A 2 17.25 14.12 5.47
C GLN A 2 16.87 12.67 5.17
N LEU A 3 16.30 12.43 3.99
CA LEU A 3 16.03 11.08 3.51
C LEU A 3 17.31 10.49 2.92
N THR A 4 17.64 9.25 3.29
CA THR A 4 18.83 8.55 2.81
C THR A 4 18.53 7.09 2.51
N ARG A 5 19.42 6.45 1.74
CA ARG A 5 19.32 5.01 1.48
C ARG A 5 19.52 4.19 2.76
N GLU A 6 20.32 4.68 3.69
CA GLU A 6 20.50 4.07 5.01
C GLU A 6 19.18 4.08 5.79
N LEU A 7 18.44 5.18 5.79
CA LEU A 7 17.12 5.24 6.44
C LEU A 7 16.12 4.28 5.76
N MET A 8 16.13 4.21 4.43
CA MET A 8 15.31 3.24 3.68
C MET A 8 15.61 1.79 4.10
N GLN A 9 16.89 1.42 4.21
CA GLN A 9 17.29 0.09 4.70
C GLN A 9 16.86 -0.13 6.15
N GLN A 10 17.04 0.85 7.03
CA GLN A 10 16.65 0.73 8.43
C GLN A 10 15.14 0.52 8.61
N VAL A 11 14.31 1.24 7.85
CA VAL A 11 12.84 1.04 7.89
C VAL A 11 12.46 -0.33 7.30
N LEU A 12 13.16 -0.78 6.25
CA LEU A 12 12.99 -2.14 5.74
C LEU A 12 13.34 -3.19 6.80
N ASP A 13 14.42 -3.01 7.55
CA ASP A 13 14.81 -3.91 8.63
C ASP A 13 13.72 -3.99 9.71
N VAL A 14 13.10 -2.85 10.07
CA VAL A 14 11.96 -2.82 11.00
C VAL A 14 10.78 -3.64 10.45
N ALA A 15 10.43 -3.48 9.17
CA ALA A 15 9.36 -4.26 8.55
C ALA A 15 9.69 -5.76 8.48
N ILE A 16 10.97 -6.12 8.27
CA ILE A 16 11.46 -7.50 8.28
C ILE A 16 11.30 -8.12 9.67
N GLU A 17 11.71 -7.41 10.74
CA GLU A 17 11.55 -7.91 12.11
C GLU A 17 10.07 -8.07 12.47
N ALA A 18 9.21 -7.11 12.12
CA ALA A 18 7.76 -7.25 12.31
C ALA A 18 7.19 -8.47 11.56
N GLY A 19 7.61 -8.67 10.31
CA GLY A 19 7.24 -9.83 9.52
C GLY A 19 7.67 -11.16 10.14
N LYS A 20 8.80 -11.22 10.86
CA LYS A 20 9.20 -12.42 11.61
C LYS A 20 8.23 -12.74 12.73
N GLU A 21 7.81 -11.73 13.50
CA GLU A 21 6.83 -11.89 14.58
C GLU A 21 5.49 -12.40 14.03
N ILE A 22 5.02 -11.84 12.91
CA ILE A 22 3.82 -12.33 12.21
C ILE A 22 3.99 -13.81 11.82
N LEU A 23 5.15 -14.18 11.26
CA LEU A 23 5.39 -15.54 10.78
C LEU A 23 5.47 -16.59 11.90
N VAL A 24 5.88 -16.22 13.11
CA VAL A 24 5.84 -17.12 14.27
C VAL A 24 4.40 -17.60 14.50
N ILE A 25 3.44 -16.67 14.49
CA ILE A 25 2.02 -16.95 14.73
C ILE A 25 1.36 -17.56 13.49
N TYR A 26 1.67 -17.05 12.30
CA TYR A 26 1.16 -17.57 11.05
C TYR A 26 1.54 -19.03 10.82
N ARG A 27 2.70 -19.49 11.28
CA ARG A 27 3.15 -20.88 11.07
C ARG A 27 2.74 -21.84 12.19
N ASP A 28 2.31 -21.36 13.34
CA ASP A 28 1.92 -22.20 14.47
C ASP A 28 0.49 -22.74 14.32
N GLU A 29 0.35 -23.94 13.76
CA GLU A 29 -0.94 -24.61 13.57
C GLU A 29 -1.74 -24.81 14.87
N SER A 30 -1.10 -24.86 16.04
CA SER A 30 -1.78 -25.10 17.31
C SER A 30 -2.62 -23.90 17.75
N LEU A 31 -2.16 -22.68 17.46
CA LEU A 31 -2.89 -21.44 17.75
C LEU A 31 -4.19 -21.36 16.95
N TRP A 32 -4.16 -21.80 15.68
CA TRP A 32 -5.35 -21.85 14.82
C TRP A 32 -6.38 -22.89 15.26
N GLN A 33 -5.94 -24.00 15.86
CA GLN A 33 -6.83 -25.04 16.40
C GLN A 33 -7.47 -24.63 17.74
N LEU A 34 -6.73 -23.90 18.58
CA LEU A 34 -7.22 -23.38 19.86
C LEU A 34 -8.31 -22.32 19.68
N GLN A 35 -8.25 -21.56 18.59
CA GLN A 35 -9.16 -20.46 18.35
C GLN A 35 -10.61 -20.86 18.01
N GLN A 36 -10.84 -22.10 17.55
CA GLN A 36 -12.21 -22.64 17.49
C GLN A 36 -12.88 -22.73 18.89
N LYS A 37 -12.14 -22.43 19.98
CA LYS A 37 -12.57 -22.59 21.36
C LYS A 37 -12.47 -21.31 22.23
N ALA A 38 -11.99 -20.17 21.73
CA ALA A 38 -11.79 -18.94 22.53
C ALA A 38 -11.81 -17.62 21.71
N ASP A 39 -11.94 -16.48 22.43
CA ASP A 39 -12.22 -15.13 21.90
C ASP A 39 -11.00 -14.36 21.30
N ASP A 40 -9.77 -14.90 21.33
CA ASP A 40 -8.56 -14.19 20.84
C ASP A 40 -8.02 -14.74 19.51
N SER A 41 -8.18 -13.92 18.47
CA SER A 41 -7.45 -13.86 17.19
C SER A 41 -6.00 -14.39 17.03
N PRO A 42 -5.60 -15.41 16.23
CA PRO A 42 -4.25 -15.48 15.67
C PRO A 42 -3.93 -14.25 14.83
N LEU A 43 -4.96 -13.67 14.18
CA LEU A 43 -4.85 -12.39 13.50
C LEU A 43 -4.52 -11.28 14.50
N THR A 44 -5.36 -11.08 15.52
CA THR A 44 -5.13 -10.08 16.59
C THR A 44 -3.77 -10.24 17.27
N ALA A 45 -3.34 -11.47 17.54
CA ALA A 45 -2.02 -11.72 18.10
C ALA A 45 -0.89 -11.31 17.15
N ALA A 46 -1.03 -11.59 15.85
CA ALA A 46 -0.05 -11.24 14.84
C ALA A 46 0.02 -9.73 14.59
N ASP A 47 -1.14 -9.07 14.50
CA ASP A 47 -1.28 -7.61 14.42
C ASP A 47 -0.56 -6.91 15.57
N MET A 48 -0.89 -7.27 16.81
CA MET A 48 -0.29 -6.64 17.99
C MET A 48 1.21 -6.93 18.10
N ALA A 49 1.66 -8.15 17.77
CA ALA A 49 3.08 -8.49 17.79
C ALA A 49 3.88 -7.66 16.76
N ALA A 50 3.33 -7.51 15.54
CA ALA A 50 3.89 -6.66 14.51
C ALA A 50 3.90 -5.18 14.96
N HIS A 51 2.78 -4.67 15.48
CA HIS A 51 2.63 -3.30 15.94
C HIS A 51 3.71 -2.92 16.95
N TYR A 52 3.88 -3.70 18.03
CA TYR A 52 4.89 -3.41 19.05
C TYR A 52 6.32 -3.51 18.54
N SER A 53 6.59 -4.45 17.63
CA SER A 53 7.90 -4.57 16.97
C SER A 53 8.22 -3.32 16.14
N ILE A 54 7.24 -2.84 15.36
CA ILE A 54 7.36 -1.65 14.53
C ILE A 54 7.55 -0.40 15.38
N GLU A 55 6.70 -0.15 16.38
CA GLU A 55 6.82 1.02 17.25
C GLU A 55 8.19 1.11 17.93
N LYS A 56 8.69 -0.04 18.41
CA LYS A 56 10.02 -0.13 19.02
C LYS A 56 11.10 0.20 18.00
N GLY A 57 11.01 -0.36 16.78
CA GLY A 57 11.99 -0.16 15.72
C GLY A 57 12.05 1.26 15.20
N LEU A 58 10.89 1.93 15.04
CA LEU A 58 10.80 3.28 14.48
C LEU A 58 11.22 4.39 15.44
N ARG A 59 11.11 4.15 16.76
CA ARG A 59 11.38 5.15 17.82
C ARG A 59 12.73 5.86 17.67
N ASP A 60 13.75 5.13 17.25
CA ASP A 60 15.13 5.62 17.21
C ASP A 60 15.57 6.10 15.81
N LEU A 61 14.79 5.82 14.76
CA LEU A 61 15.17 6.15 13.37
C LEU A 61 15.00 7.64 13.04
N VAL A 62 13.87 8.22 13.46
CA VAL A 62 13.59 9.66 13.30
C VAL A 62 13.06 10.18 14.65
N PRO A 63 13.96 10.62 15.54
CA PRO A 63 13.58 11.02 16.89
C PRO A 63 12.48 12.08 16.93
N GLY A 64 11.49 11.87 17.81
CA GLY A 64 10.35 12.79 17.97
C GLY A 64 9.22 12.61 16.96
N THR A 65 9.27 11.58 16.12
CA THR A 65 8.21 11.27 15.15
C THR A 65 7.13 10.39 15.79
N PRO A 66 5.87 10.85 15.88
CA PRO A 66 4.75 10.04 16.35
C PRO A 66 4.46 8.86 15.41
N VAL A 67 3.83 7.81 15.91
CA VAL A 67 3.33 6.69 15.12
C VAL A 67 1.80 6.74 15.09
N LEU A 68 1.23 6.65 13.89
CA LEU A 68 -0.20 6.48 13.64
C LEU A 68 -0.38 5.10 13.01
N SER A 69 -0.79 4.14 13.82
CA SER A 69 -0.97 2.74 13.42
C SER A 69 -2.46 2.38 13.38
N GLU A 70 -2.83 1.39 12.56
CA GLU A 70 -4.16 0.75 12.63
C GLU A 70 -4.49 0.24 14.05
N GLU A 71 -3.49 -0.38 14.70
CA GLU A 71 -3.61 -0.99 16.03
C GLU A 71 -3.36 -0.04 17.21
N SER A 72 -3.10 1.25 16.96
CA SER A 72 -2.98 2.24 18.04
C SER A 72 -4.37 2.65 18.55
N ASP A 73 -4.45 3.08 19.82
CA ASP A 73 -5.63 3.76 20.32
C ASP A 73 -6.01 4.95 19.41
N ASP A 74 -7.31 5.21 19.26
CA ASP A 74 -7.81 6.35 18.48
C ASP A 74 -7.17 7.66 18.96
N ILE A 75 -6.28 8.22 18.13
CA ILE A 75 -5.64 9.51 18.40
C ILE A 75 -6.58 10.63 17.90
N PRO A 76 -7.11 11.48 18.80
CA PRO A 76 -7.99 12.58 18.42
C PRO A 76 -7.37 13.46 17.35
N TYR A 77 -8.18 13.94 16.40
CA TYR A 77 -7.68 14.77 15.31
C TYR A 77 -6.97 16.03 15.83
N GLU A 78 -7.46 16.64 16.91
CA GLU A 78 -6.85 17.82 17.54
C GLU A 78 -5.40 17.59 17.99
N ASP A 79 -5.06 16.36 18.41
CA ASP A 79 -3.72 16.01 18.86
C ASP A 79 -2.76 15.78 17.68
N ARG A 80 -3.27 15.23 16.57
CA ARG A 80 -2.46 14.93 15.37
C ARG A 80 -2.48 15.99 14.28
N ALA A 81 -3.42 16.94 14.30
CA ALA A 81 -3.56 17.96 13.25
C ALA A 81 -2.30 18.85 13.12
N GLY A 82 -1.56 19.05 14.22
CA GLY A 82 -0.34 19.85 14.25
C GLY A 82 0.94 19.11 13.86
N TRP A 83 0.87 17.80 13.58
CA TRP A 83 2.07 17.01 13.28
C TRP A 83 2.66 17.41 11.93
N SER A 84 3.90 17.92 11.95
CA SER A 84 4.64 18.20 10.72
C SER A 84 5.10 16.93 10.01
N HIS A 85 5.32 15.86 10.77
CA HIS A 85 5.71 14.54 10.31
C HIS A 85 5.27 13.47 11.30
N PHE A 86 5.01 12.26 10.78
CA PHE A 86 4.60 11.08 11.56
C PHE A 86 4.86 9.81 10.74
N TRP A 87 4.99 8.68 11.43
CA TRP A 87 4.94 7.36 10.84
C TRP A 87 3.49 6.92 10.68
N LEU A 88 3.15 6.37 9.53
CA LEU A 88 1.84 5.84 9.21
C LEU A 88 2.00 4.34 8.94
N VAL A 89 1.34 3.50 9.74
CA VAL A 89 1.65 2.07 9.84
C VAL A 89 0.39 1.22 9.72
N ASP A 90 0.48 0.20 8.86
CA ASP A 90 -0.39 -0.97 8.88
C ASP A 90 0.49 -2.18 9.23
N PRO A 91 0.37 -2.72 10.46
CA PRO A 91 1.19 -3.85 10.89
C PRO A 91 0.93 -5.14 10.10
N LEU A 92 -0.28 -5.34 9.57
CA LEU A 92 -0.69 -6.53 8.83
C LEU A 92 -1.83 -6.19 7.85
N ASP A 93 -1.44 -5.68 6.69
CA ASP A 93 -2.37 -5.47 5.59
C ASP A 93 -2.68 -6.81 4.92
N GLY A 94 -3.96 -7.10 4.66
CA GLY A 94 -4.41 -8.37 4.13
C GLY A 94 -4.86 -9.36 5.21
N THR A 95 -5.53 -8.88 6.25
CA THR A 95 -6.10 -9.71 7.34
C THR A 95 -6.94 -10.90 6.83
N ARG A 96 -7.71 -10.72 5.74
CA ARG A 96 -8.48 -11.81 5.10
C ARG A 96 -7.59 -12.83 4.41
N GLU A 97 -6.52 -12.37 3.76
CA GLU A 97 -5.49 -13.19 3.15
C GLU A 97 -4.73 -14.01 4.22
N PHE A 98 -4.40 -13.38 5.34
CA PHE A 98 -3.79 -14.03 6.50
C PHE A 98 -4.69 -15.13 7.08
N VAL A 99 -5.96 -14.83 7.37
CA VAL A 99 -6.93 -15.83 7.87
C VAL A 99 -7.17 -16.94 6.85
N ALA A 100 -7.19 -16.60 5.55
CA ALA A 100 -7.35 -17.58 4.47
C ALA A 100 -6.07 -18.39 4.18
N ARG A 101 -4.95 -18.09 4.85
CA ARG A 101 -3.67 -18.79 4.71
C ARG A 101 -3.16 -18.82 3.26
N ASN A 102 -3.32 -17.72 2.53
CA ASN A 102 -2.92 -17.63 1.12
C ASN A 102 -1.67 -16.76 0.89
N ASP A 103 -0.93 -16.45 1.97
CA ASP A 103 0.38 -15.80 1.95
C ASP A 103 0.42 -14.35 1.44
N GLU A 104 -0.74 -13.75 1.13
CA GLU A 104 -0.84 -12.45 0.47
C GLU A 104 -1.14 -11.29 1.44
N PHE A 105 -0.34 -11.18 2.48
CA PHE A 105 -0.37 -10.09 3.45
C PHE A 105 0.99 -9.38 3.53
N SER A 106 0.99 -8.14 4.00
CA SER A 106 2.20 -7.32 4.09
C SER A 106 2.25 -6.44 5.34
N VAL A 107 3.44 -5.94 5.64
CA VAL A 107 3.67 -4.86 6.59
C VAL A 107 3.85 -3.57 5.80
N ASN A 108 3.06 -2.54 6.08
CA ASN A 108 3.17 -1.24 5.43
C ASN A 108 3.67 -0.18 6.43
N ILE A 109 4.76 0.50 6.08
CA ILE A 109 5.31 1.60 6.89
C ILE A 109 5.58 2.78 5.98
N ALA A 110 5.02 3.95 6.30
CA ALA A 110 5.29 5.18 5.60
C ALA A 110 5.74 6.28 6.57
N LEU A 111 6.68 7.11 6.12
CA LEU A 111 6.97 8.39 6.75
C LEU A 111 6.21 9.46 6.01
N VAL A 112 5.37 10.20 6.72
CA VAL A 112 4.62 11.34 6.18
C VAL A 112 5.28 12.62 6.64
N PHE A 113 5.46 13.58 5.72
CA PHE A 113 5.92 14.94 6.00
C PHE A 113 5.02 15.93 5.25
N GLY A 114 4.44 16.91 5.96
CA GLY A 114 3.59 17.93 5.33
C GLY A 114 2.39 17.36 4.56
N HIS A 115 1.77 16.31 5.10
CA HIS A 115 0.68 15.52 4.50
C HIS A 115 1.05 14.73 3.24
N GLN A 116 2.33 14.53 2.95
CA GLN A 116 2.82 13.74 1.81
C GLN A 116 3.61 12.54 2.33
N ALA A 117 3.38 11.36 1.77
CA ALA A 117 4.25 10.21 2.00
C ALA A 117 5.60 10.49 1.33
N VAL A 118 6.68 10.47 2.11
CA VAL A 118 8.04 10.79 1.64
C VAL A 118 9.02 9.63 1.74
N LEU A 119 8.68 8.59 2.51
CA LEU A 119 9.37 7.29 2.52
C LEU A 119 8.32 6.20 2.74
N GLY A 120 8.48 5.07 2.08
CA GLY A 120 7.53 3.96 2.16
C GLY A 120 8.22 2.62 2.04
N VAL A 121 7.76 1.67 2.86
CA VAL A 121 8.13 0.26 2.83
C VAL A 121 6.86 -0.58 2.80
N VAL A 122 6.77 -1.50 1.84
CA VAL A 122 5.80 -2.60 1.83
C VAL A 122 6.60 -3.89 1.87
N TYR A 123 6.43 -4.71 2.90
CA TYR A 123 7.19 -5.95 3.05
C TYR A 123 6.26 -7.17 3.10
N ALA A 124 6.51 -8.16 2.25
CA ALA A 124 5.77 -9.41 2.17
C ALA A 124 6.47 -10.50 3.00
N PRO A 125 6.00 -10.84 4.22
CA PRO A 125 6.76 -11.70 5.13
C PRO A 125 7.02 -13.10 4.56
N VAL A 126 6.03 -13.71 3.90
CA VAL A 126 6.14 -15.09 3.40
C VAL A 126 7.15 -15.22 2.27
N THR A 127 7.18 -14.25 1.35
CA THR A 127 8.07 -14.29 0.16
C THR A 127 9.41 -13.62 0.38
N GLY A 128 9.54 -12.81 1.45
CA GLY A 128 10.74 -12.02 1.76
C GLY A 128 10.98 -10.87 0.79
N VAL A 129 9.97 -10.46 0.02
CA VAL A 129 10.07 -9.32 -0.91
C VAL A 129 9.72 -8.03 -0.18
N GLY A 130 10.61 -7.05 -0.23
CA GLY A 130 10.36 -5.67 0.18
C GLY A 130 10.23 -4.74 -1.03
N TYR A 131 9.35 -3.76 -0.95
CA TYR A 131 9.30 -2.62 -1.85
C TYR A 131 9.61 -1.37 -1.04
N VAL A 132 10.59 -0.58 -1.47
CA VAL A 132 11.12 0.54 -0.70
C VAL A 132 11.32 1.75 -1.58
N ALA A 133 10.88 2.91 -1.12
CA ALA A 133 11.10 4.18 -1.81
C ALA A 133 11.25 5.33 -0.83
N ALA A 134 11.95 6.38 -1.27
CA ALA A 134 11.97 7.66 -0.59
C ALA A 134 12.05 8.79 -1.62
N SER A 135 11.48 9.94 -1.29
CA SER A 135 11.34 11.05 -2.23
C SER A 135 12.68 11.47 -2.84
N GLY A 136 12.78 11.40 -4.17
CA GLY A 136 13.98 11.72 -4.93
C GLY A 136 15.09 10.66 -4.91
N LEU A 137 14.85 9.49 -4.31
CA LEU A 137 15.82 8.38 -4.22
C LEU A 137 15.40 7.14 -5.04
N GLY A 138 14.26 7.22 -5.73
CA GLY A 138 13.72 6.15 -6.54
C GLY A 138 13.07 5.04 -5.71
N ALA A 139 12.41 4.12 -6.42
CA ALA A 139 11.76 2.95 -5.85
C ALA A 139 12.54 1.67 -6.16
N TRP A 140 12.50 0.72 -5.23
CA TRP A 140 13.33 -0.48 -5.25
C TRP A 140 12.53 -1.69 -4.80
N ARG A 141 12.72 -2.82 -5.46
CA ARG A 141 12.34 -4.14 -4.98
C ARG A 141 13.56 -4.79 -4.36
N VAL A 142 13.44 -5.21 -3.12
CA VAL A 142 14.50 -5.81 -2.32
C VAL A 142 14.15 -7.25 -2.02
N GLN A 143 15.04 -8.18 -2.34
CA GLN A 143 14.86 -9.59 -1.98
C GLN A 143 16.23 -10.25 -1.82
N ASN A 144 16.44 -11.01 -0.74
CA ASN A 144 17.72 -11.67 -0.44
C ASN A 144 18.94 -10.71 -0.46
N GLY A 145 18.74 -9.44 -0.07
CA GLY A 145 19.78 -8.40 -0.07
C GLY A 145 20.04 -7.75 -1.44
N GLU A 146 19.39 -8.21 -2.51
CA GLU A 146 19.50 -7.59 -3.83
C GLU A 146 18.48 -6.48 -4.00
N TRP A 147 18.95 -5.31 -4.45
CA TRP A 147 18.14 -4.12 -4.70
C TRP A 147 17.96 -3.92 -6.20
N LEU A 148 16.76 -4.16 -6.72
CA LEU A 148 16.39 -3.93 -8.11
C LEU A 148 15.56 -2.65 -8.22
N GLN A 149 16.01 -1.72 -9.07
CA GLN A 149 15.27 -0.48 -9.29
C GLN A 149 13.93 -0.76 -10.01
N LEU A 150 12.87 -0.10 -9.55
CA LEU A 150 11.53 -0.20 -10.12
C LEU A 150 11.26 0.91 -11.13
N HIS A 151 10.51 0.55 -12.16
CA HIS A 151 10.01 1.47 -13.18
C HIS A 151 8.58 1.08 -13.54
N ALA A 152 7.63 1.97 -13.24
CA ALA A 152 6.25 1.76 -13.60
C ALA A 152 6.10 1.75 -15.12
N ALA A 153 5.34 0.78 -15.64
CA ALA A 153 5.13 0.63 -17.08
C ALA A 153 4.52 1.90 -17.69
N GLN A 154 4.94 2.24 -18.91
CA GLN A 154 4.24 3.28 -19.66
C GLN A 154 2.85 2.77 -20.00
N LEU A 155 1.83 3.58 -19.70
CA LEU A 155 0.46 3.27 -20.09
C LEU A 155 0.39 3.10 -21.61
N PRO A 156 -0.15 1.96 -22.09
CA PRO A 156 -0.14 1.64 -23.52
C PRO A 156 -1.05 2.59 -24.30
N VAL A 157 -0.73 2.78 -25.59
CA VAL A 157 -1.65 3.44 -26.50
C VAL A 157 -2.81 2.50 -26.83
N ALA A 158 -4.02 3.05 -27.03
CA ALA A 158 -5.19 2.27 -27.42
C ALA A 158 -4.87 1.38 -28.65
N GLY A 159 -5.09 0.07 -28.50
CA GLY A 159 -4.80 -0.93 -29.53
C GLY A 159 -3.34 -1.37 -29.67
N GLU A 160 -2.39 -0.85 -28.88
CA GLU A 160 -0.98 -1.28 -28.91
C GLU A 160 -0.79 -2.66 -28.28
N ARG A 161 -1.38 -2.86 -27.09
CA ARG A 161 -1.46 -4.13 -26.38
C ARG A 161 -2.63 -4.11 -25.41
N ALA A 162 -2.99 -5.29 -24.90
CA ALA A 162 -3.96 -5.37 -23.81
C ALA A 162 -3.42 -4.62 -22.58
N LEU A 163 -4.32 -3.88 -21.95
CA LEU A 163 -4.07 -3.19 -20.70
C LEU A 163 -4.24 -4.16 -19.53
N THR A 164 -3.39 -4.08 -18.52
CA THR A 164 -3.44 -4.94 -17.33
C THR A 164 -3.98 -4.15 -16.15
N LEU A 165 -5.24 -4.39 -15.77
CA LEU A 165 -5.82 -3.83 -14.55
C LEU A 165 -5.54 -4.77 -13.38
N CYS A 166 -5.10 -4.19 -12.26
CA CYS A 166 -5.01 -4.92 -11.01
C CYS A 166 -6.30 -4.78 -10.21
N GLU A 167 -6.77 -5.88 -9.63
CA GLU A 167 -7.99 -5.93 -8.83
C GLU A 167 -7.75 -6.59 -7.48
N SER A 168 -8.63 -6.27 -6.53
CA SER A 168 -8.64 -6.91 -5.22
C SER A 168 -9.24 -8.31 -5.25
N ARG A 169 -8.58 -9.26 -4.59
CA ARG A 169 -9.04 -10.65 -4.47
C ARG A 169 -10.26 -10.84 -3.61
N ARG A 170 -10.35 -10.06 -2.52
CA ARG A 170 -11.36 -10.25 -1.48
C ARG A 170 -12.28 -9.05 -1.30
N HIS A 171 -12.02 -7.95 -1.99
CA HIS A 171 -12.81 -6.72 -1.89
C HIS A 171 -13.08 -6.14 -3.28
N ARG A 172 -13.98 -6.73 -4.05
CA ARG A 172 -14.47 -6.12 -5.29
C ARG A 172 -15.65 -5.21 -5.00
N ASP A 173 -15.57 -3.98 -5.51
CA ASP A 173 -16.71 -3.07 -5.58
C ASP A 173 -17.34 -3.21 -6.98
N PRO A 174 -18.67 -3.34 -7.13
CA PRO A 174 -19.30 -3.45 -8.45
C PRO A 174 -18.94 -2.30 -9.41
N ARG A 175 -18.64 -1.12 -8.88
CA ARG A 175 -18.19 0.03 -9.69
C ARG A 175 -16.80 -0.19 -10.31
N GLU A 176 -15.98 -1.07 -9.74
CA GLU A 176 -14.71 -1.50 -10.32
C GLU A 176 -14.96 -2.39 -11.56
N ASP A 177 -16.02 -3.21 -11.57
CA ASP A 177 -16.42 -3.97 -12.77
C ASP A 177 -16.93 -3.04 -13.88
N ASP A 178 -17.78 -2.06 -13.54
CA ASP A 178 -18.24 -1.03 -14.48
C ASP A 178 -17.07 -0.24 -15.08
N PHE A 179 -16.05 0.05 -14.26
CA PHE A 179 -14.83 0.69 -14.71
C PHE A 179 -14.06 -0.16 -15.72
N VAL A 180 -13.89 -1.45 -15.45
CA VAL A 180 -13.21 -2.39 -16.36
C VAL A 180 -13.89 -2.40 -17.72
N GLU A 181 -15.22 -2.45 -17.75
CA GLU A 181 -15.99 -2.42 -18.99
C GLU A 181 -15.90 -1.08 -19.71
N ALA A 182 -15.90 0.04 -18.98
CA ALA A 182 -15.71 1.37 -19.56
C ALA A 182 -14.30 1.54 -20.16
N VAL A 183 -13.26 1.04 -19.49
CA VAL A 183 -11.89 0.99 -20.01
C VAL A 183 -11.82 0.10 -21.25
N ARG A 184 -12.47 -1.06 -21.22
CA ARG A 184 -12.51 -1.99 -22.36
C ARG A 184 -13.13 -1.32 -23.59
N ALA A 185 -14.25 -0.62 -23.40
CA ALA A 185 -14.93 0.12 -24.45
C ALA A 185 -14.10 1.28 -25.02
N ALA A 186 -13.33 1.98 -24.18
CA ALA A 186 -12.59 3.17 -24.57
C ALA A 186 -11.19 2.88 -25.12
N LEU A 187 -10.49 1.88 -24.57
CA LEU A 187 -9.05 1.66 -24.78
C LEU A 187 -8.71 0.30 -25.40
N GLY A 188 -9.68 -0.62 -25.49
CA GLY A 188 -9.50 -1.93 -26.11
C GLY A 188 -9.34 -3.05 -25.10
N ASP A 189 -8.55 -4.08 -25.44
CA ASP A 189 -8.47 -5.28 -24.62
C ASP A 189 -7.93 -5.02 -23.20
N VAL A 190 -8.59 -5.62 -22.21
CA VAL A 190 -8.19 -5.57 -20.80
C VAL A 190 -7.95 -6.97 -20.28
N SER A 191 -6.78 -7.17 -19.67
CA SER A 191 -6.41 -8.33 -18.86
C SER A 191 -6.47 -7.96 -17.38
N ILE A 192 -6.79 -8.95 -16.53
CA ILE A 192 -6.98 -8.75 -15.10
C ILE A 192 -5.90 -9.48 -14.32
N ARG A 193 -5.22 -8.76 -13.42
CA ARG A 193 -4.29 -9.30 -12.43
C ARG A 193 -4.91 -9.17 -11.04
N VAL A 194 -5.05 -10.27 -10.33
CA VAL A 194 -5.66 -10.25 -8.98
C VAL A 194 -4.56 -10.29 -7.92
N ALA A 195 -4.58 -9.35 -6.97
CA ALA A 195 -3.65 -9.31 -5.85
C ALA A 195 -4.32 -8.89 -4.52
N GLY A 196 -3.72 -9.30 -3.41
CA GLY A 196 -4.14 -9.00 -2.04
C GLY A 196 -3.32 -7.83 -1.52
N SER A 197 -3.77 -7.17 -0.44
CA SER A 197 -2.95 -6.18 0.28
C SER A 197 -2.36 -5.07 -0.64
N ALA A 198 -1.31 -4.39 -0.22
CA ALA A 198 -0.62 -3.33 -0.95
C ALA A 198 0.11 -3.84 -2.22
N PHE A 199 0.13 -5.16 -2.47
CA PHE A 199 0.75 -5.73 -3.68
C PHE A 199 0.09 -5.26 -4.98
N LYS A 200 -1.16 -4.81 -4.93
CA LYS A 200 -1.82 -4.18 -6.07
C LYS A 200 -1.11 -2.89 -6.52
N ILE A 201 -0.71 -2.07 -5.55
CA ILE A 201 0.05 -0.83 -5.79
C ILE A 201 1.47 -1.18 -6.25
N CYS A 202 2.09 -2.17 -5.60
CA CYS A 202 3.43 -2.64 -5.95
C CYS A 202 3.49 -3.23 -7.37
N ALA A 203 2.44 -3.92 -7.83
CA ALA A 203 2.36 -4.45 -9.19
C ALA A 203 2.41 -3.33 -10.25
N VAL A 204 1.78 -2.18 -9.99
CA VAL A 204 1.88 -1.01 -10.88
C VAL A 204 3.28 -0.40 -10.82
N ALA A 205 3.87 -0.27 -9.64
CA ALA A 205 5.24 0.23 -9.46
C ALA A 205 6.29 -0.67 -10.16
N GLU A 206 6.09 -1.98 -10.16
CA GLU A 206 6.93 -2.98 -10.84
C GLU A 206 6.67 -3.04 -12.36
N GLY A 207 5.58 -2.43 -12.84
CA GLY A 207 5.17 -2.49 -14.24
C GLY A 207 4.56 -3.84 -14.65
N THR A 208 4.17 -4.69 -13.68
CA THR A 208 3.42 -5.93 -13.94
C THR A 208 1.90 -5.70 -14.01
N ALA A 209 1.44 -4.51 -13.67
CA ALA A 209 0.13 -3.97 -13.97
C ALA A 209 0.24 -2.53 -14.50
N ASP A 210 -0.75 -2.10 -15.29
CA ASP A 210 -0.80 -0.76 -15.86
C ASP A 210 -1.57 0.23 -14.97
N ALA A 211 -2.63 -0.25 -14.32
CA ALA A 211 -3.44 0.56 -13.42
C ALA A 211 -4.13 -0.29 -12.35
N TYR A 212 -4.48 0.35 -11.24
CA TYR A 212 -5.28 -0.22 -10.15
C TYR A 212 -6.33 0.80 -9.71
N PRO A 213 -7.60 0.65 -10.13
CA PRO A 213 -8.70 1.44 -9.60
C PRO A 213 -9.12 0.90 -8.22
N ARG A 214 -9.41 1.80 -7.28
CA ARG A 214 -9.97 1.44 -5.98
C ARG A 214 -11.14 2.34 -5.62
N MET A 215 -12.34 1.75 -5.51
CA MET A 215 -13.56 2.47 -5.15
C MET A 215 -14.18 1.99 -3.83
N GLY A 216 -13.76 0.83 -3.34
CA GLY A 216 -14.07 0.36 -2.00
C GLY A 216 -13.29 1.10 -0.90
N PRO A 217 -13.73 1.00 0.37
CA PRO A 217 -13.08 1.67 1.48
C PRO A 217 -11.63 1.18 1.66
N THR A 218 -10.78 2.11 2.07
CA THR A 218 -9.40 1.91 2.53
C THR A 218 -9.07 3.00 3.56
N MET A 219 -8.04 2.77 4.34
CA MET A 219 -7.49 3.70 5.32
C MET A 219 -6.18 4.31 4.82
N GLU A 220 -5.80 5.44 5.39
CA GLU A 220 -4.56 6.13 5.02
C GLU A 220 -3.33 5.19 5.10
N TRP A 221 -3.26 4.32 6.11
CA TRP A 221 -2.18 3.35 6.31
C TRP A 221 -2.07 2.28 5.21
N ASP A 222 -3.17 1.93 4.53
CA ASP A 222 -3.17 1.02 3.37
C ASP A 222 -2.45 1.61 2.14
N THR A 223 -2.33 2.95 2.08
CA THR A 223 -1.92 3.65 0.84
C THR A 223 -0.62 4.42 0.97
N GLY A 224 -0.26 4.90 2.16
CA GLY A 224 0.92 5.75 2.38
C GLY A 224 2.20 5.18 1.79
N ALA A 225 2.52 3.94 2.15
CA ALA A 225 3.75 3.30 1.71
C ALA A 225 3.72 3.04 0.19
N GLY A 226 2.60 2.50 -0.30
CA GLY A 226 2.41 2.22 -1.72
C GLY A 226 2.46 3.47 -2.60
N GLN A 227 1.93 4.62 -2.14
CA GLN A 227 1.90 5.85 -2.92
C GLN A 227 3.31 6.35 -3.24
N VAL A 228 4.18 6.50 -2.24
CA VAL A 228 5.54 6.97 -2.50
C VAL A 228 6.34 5.96 -3.33
N ILE A 229 6.09 4.66 -3.17
CA ILE A 229 6.70 3.61 -4.00
C ILE A 229 6.31 3.76 -5.47
N VAL A 230 5.02 3.90 -5.79
CA VAL A 230 4.60 4.02 -7.19
C VAL A 230 5.00 5.35 -7.82
N GLU A 231 4.99 6.44 -7.04
CA GLU A 231 5.39 7.76 -7.52
C GLU A 231 6.90 7.81 -7.84
N GLU A 232 7.75 7.25 -6.98
CA GLU A 232 9.20 7.16 -7.21
C GLU A 232 9.58 6.13 -8.29
N ALA A 233 8.68 5.19 -8.61
CA ALA A 233 8.80 4.33 -9.80
C ALA A 233 8.37 5.05 -11.09
N GLY A 234 7.85 6.28 -11.02
CA GLY A 234 7.41 7.10 -12.15
C GLY A 234 5.92 7.03 -12.48
N GLY A 235 5.13 6.33 -11.65
CA GLY A 235 3.67 6.28 -11.74
C GLY A 235 2.97 7.41 -10.96
N ALA A 236 1.71 7.19 -10.62
CA ALA A 236 0.93 8.12 -9.80
C ALA A 236 -0.19 7.42 -9.03
N MET A 237 -0.58 7.96 -7.88
CA MET A 237 -1.80 7.60 -7.17
C MET A 237 -2.66 8.85 -6.99
N LEU A 238 -3.89 8.84 -7.51
CA LEU A 238 -4.70 10.05 -7.63
C LEU A 238 -6.13 9.83 -7.13
N ASP A 239 -6.71 10.84 -6.50
CA ASP A 239 -8.12 10.89 -6.13
C ASP A 239 -9.03 11.06 -7.36
N ASP A 240 -10.34 11.03 -7.12
CA ASP A 240 -11.40 11.29 -8.11
C ASP A 240 -11.27 12.66 -8.80
N ARG A 241 -10.55 13.62 -8.21
CA ARG A 241 -10.26 14.94 -8.78
C ARG A 241 -8.93 14.99 -9.53
N GLY A 242 -8.18 13.90 -9.58
CA GLY A 242 -6.87 13.83 -10.25
C GLY A 242 -5.74 14.44 -9.43
N ARG A 243 -5.89 14.55 -8.11
CA ARG A 243 -4.89 15.09 -7.18
C ARG A 243 -4.24 13.95 -6.41
N PRO A 244 -2.94 14.04 -6.09
CA PRO A 244 -2.30 13.08 -5.20
C PRO A 244 -3.03 12.97 -3.86
N LEU A 245 -3.08 11.78 -3.26
CA LEU A 245 -3.63 11.64 -1.91
C LEU A 245 -2.78 12.41 -0.89
N ARG A 246 -3.42 12.76 0.22
CA ARG A 246 -2.87 13.54 1.32
C ARG A 246 -3.22 12.86 2.62
N TYR A 247 -2.26 12.83 3.53
CA TYR A 247 -2.31 12.05 4.77
C TYR A 247 -2.44 12.94 6.00
N ASN A 248 -3.27 12.55 6.97
CA ASN A 248 -3.61 13.31 8.18
C ASN A 248 -4.09 14.74 7.85
N ALA A 249 -4.72 14.91 6.67
CA ALA A 249 -5.23 16.19 6.19
C ALA A 249 -6.69 16.44 6.59
N ARG A 250 -7.29 15.46 7.29
CA ARG A 250 -8.72 15.37 7.61
C ARG A 250 -8.91 14.69 8.96
N GLU A 251 -10.07 14.92 9.56
CA GLU A 251 -10.48 14.24 10.80
C GLU A 251 -10.62 12.73 10.59
N THR A 252 -11.22 12.29 9.48
CA THR A 252 -11.24 10.87 9.15
C THR A 252 -9.94 10.43 8.46
N LEU A 253 -9.47 9.24 8.81
CA LEU A 253 -8.35 8.54 8.14
C LEU A 253 -8.83 7.63 7.00
N ARG A 254 -10.12 7.66 6.65
CA ARG A 254 -10.64 6.94 5.48
C ARG A 254 -10.25 7.64 4.19
N ASN A 255 -9.75 6.88 3.23
CA ASN A 255 -9.56 7.38 1.88
C ASN A 255 -10.90 7.45 1.14
N GLY A 256 -10.96 8.37 0.17
CA GLY A 256 -11.93 8.28 -0.91
C GLY A 256 -11.45 7.31 -1.98
N SER A 257 -12.25 7.16 -3.04
CA SER A 257 -11.83 6.40 -4.23
C SER A 257 -10.55 6.99 -4.83
N PHE A 258 -9.65 6.12 -5.28
CA PHE A 258 -8.41 6.51 -5.95
C PHE A 258 -8.08 5.58 -7.11
N ILE A 259 -7.17 6.02 -7.97
CA ILE A 259 -6.61 5.22 -9.03
C ILE A 259 -5.08 5.29 -8.98
N VAL A 260 -4.44 4.14 -9.10
CA VAL A 260 -3.01 4.01 -9.33
C VAL A 260 -2.78 3.82 -10.82
N LEU A 261 -1.83 4.56 -11.38
CA LEU A 261 -1.50 4.56 -12.80
C LEU A 261 0.01 4.36 -12.98
N GLY A 262 0.37 3.64 -14.05
CA GLY A 262 1.73 3.61 -14.57
C GLY A 262 2.23 4.98 -15.05
N SER A 263 3.40 4.98 -15.68
CA SER A 263 4.05 6.21 -16.13
C SER A 263 3.38 6.81 -17.39
N ALA A 264 3.85 7.99 -17.81
CA ALA A 264 3.30 8.78 -18.94
C ALA A 264 1.85 9.29 -18.74
N ARG A 265 1.46 9.56 -17.49
CA ARG A 265 0.12 10.02 -17.07
C ARG A 265 -0.44 11.21 -17.86
N GLU A 266 0.39 12.17 -18.28
CA GLU A 266 -0.09 13.41 -18.92
C GLU A 266 -0.82 13.17 -20.25
N LYS A 267 -0.51 12.06 -20.94
CA LYS A 267 -1.20 11.67 -22.17
C LYS A 267 -2.57 11.03 -21.93
N TRP A 268 -2.81 10.56 -20.71
CA TRP A 268 -3.92 9.63 -20.43
C TRP A 268 -4.83 10.06 -19.28
N LEU A 269 -4.43 11.02 -18.45
CA LEU A 269 -5.29 11.55 -17.37
C LEU A 269 -6.63 12.07 -17.91
N SER A 270 -6.62 12.66 -19.12
CA SER A 270 -7.84 13.10 -19.82
C SER A 270 -8.77 11.96 -20.23
N CYS A 271 -8.29 10.72 -20.30
CA CYS A 271 -9.10 9.53 -20.60
C CYS A 271 -9.49 8.80 -19.31
N TRP A 272 -8.53 8.57 -18.41
CA TRP A 272 -8.74 7.82 -17.18
C TRP A 272 -9.61 8.54 -16.15
N LEU A 273 -9.38 9.83 -15.92
CA LEU A 273 -10.13 10.56 -14.89
C LEU A 273 -11.62 10.68 -15.22
N PRO A 274 -12.05 10.98 -16.47
CA PRO A 274 -13.47 10.97 -16.79
C PRO A 274 -14.12 9.60 -16.62
N LEU A 275 -13.45 8.52 -17.06
CA LEU A 275 -13.94 7.15 -16.87
C LEU A 275 -14.09 6.83 -15.38
N PHE A 276 -13.05 7.11 -14.59
CA PHE A 276 -13.05 6.89 -13.15
C PHE A 276 -14.16 7.69 -12.44
N ARG A 277 -14.37 8.95 -12.84
CA ARG A 277 -15.45 9.80 -12.31
C ARG A 277 -16.84 9.33 -12.72
N SER A 278 -16.99 8.72 -13.89
CA SER A 278 -18.30 8.28 -14.38
C SER A 278 -18.87 7.09 -13.62
N VAL A 279 -18.01 6.29 -12.99
CA VAL A 279 -18.40 5.09 -12.22
C VAL A 279 -18.18 5.26 -10.71
N GLY A 280 -17.35 6.23 -10.30
CA GLY A 280 -17.06 6.48 -8.88
C GLY A 280 -18.13 7.27 -8.11
N GLN A 281 -19.14 7.81 -8.80
CA GLN A 281 -20.27 8.55 -8.20
C GLN A 281 -21.36 7.64 -7.65
#